data_AF-A0A142D8H9-F1
#
_entry.id   AF-A0A142D8H9-F1
#
_cell.length_a   1.000
_cell.length_b   1.000
_cell.length_c   1.000
_cell.angle_alpha   90.00
_cell.angle_beta   90.00
_cell.angle_gamma   90.00
#
_symmetry.space_group_name_H-M   'P 1'
#
loop_
_entity.id
_entity.type
_entity.pdbx_description
1 polymer ?
#
loop_
_entity_poly.entity_id
_entity_poly.type
_entity_poly.pdbx_seq_one_letter_code
_entity_poly.pdbx_strand_id
1 'polypeptide(L)'
;FVCSCDFVAFFQSSIKGDGDVTLTDGEERYVCDSPLYLQGKPVGQVHLSVAECQQVLLVSVSCGVGLFVAILLFVLLQRLHAFWYLKMTWAWLKAKHSSRQRRRLRDDVGSEALLSFDAFVSYSERDATWVENFLVPELEEPSETDEESVDPRTSRPLILCLHKRDFLPGQWIVDNIMSAI
;
A
#
# COMPACT_ATOMS: atom_id res chain seq x y z
N PHE A 1 -5.34 39.75 -52.40
CA PHE A 1 -4.80 40.00 -51.04
C PHE A 1 -4.69 38.72 -50.25
N VAL A 2 -3.82 38.66 -49.23
CA VAL A 2 -3.73 37.50 -48.33
C VAL A 2 -4.78 37.65 -47.22
N CYS A 3 -5.80 36.81 -47.26
CA CYS A 3 -6.89 36.79 -46.28
C CYS A 3 -6.49 35.95 -45.07
N SER A 4 -5.58 36.48 -44.27
CA SER A 4 -5.26 35.97 -42.95
C SER A 4 -6.29 36.46 -41.91
N CYS A 5 -6.35 35.78 -40.77
CA CYS A 5 -7.12 36.22 -39.62
C CYS A 5 -6.95 37.69 -39.26
N ASP A 6 -5.69 38.12 -39.11
CA ASP A 6 -5.37 39.47 -38.67
C ASP A 6 -5.83 40.50 -39.70
N PHE A 7 -5.65 40.19 -40.99
CA PHE A 7 -6.03 41.07 -42.08
C PHE A 7 -7.55 41.19 -42.22
N VAL A 8 -8.28 40.08 -42.12
CA VAL A 8 -9.75 40.08 -42.17
C VAL A 8 -10.35 40.78 -40.95
N ALA A 9 -9.81 40.52 -39.75
CA ALA A 9 -10.25 41.20 -38.51
C ALA A 9 -9.97 42.70 -38.57
N PHE A 10 -8.81 43.11 -39.09
CA PHE A 10 -8.48 44.52 -39.32
C PHE A 10 -9.41 45.17 -40.34
N PHE A 11 -9.67 44.52 -41.47
CA PHE A 11 -10.55 45.06 -42.53
C PHE A 11 -11.99 45.24 -42.00
N GLN A 12 -12.50 44.26 -41.25
CA GLN A 12 -13.85 44.34 -40.67
C GLN A 12 -13.96 45.39 -39.55
N SER A 13 -12.92 45.59 -38.73
CA SER A 13 -12.96 46.55 -37.62
C SER A 13 -12.65 47.98 -38.05
N SER A 14 -11.64 48.19 -38.90
CA SER A 14 -11.14 49.53 -39.27
C SER A 14 -11.83 50.14 -40.48
N ILE A 15 -12.39 49.33 -41.39
CA ILE A 15 -12.98 49.80 -42.65
C ILE A 15 -14.50 49.67 -42.65
N LYS A 16 -15.01 48.52 -42.16
CA LYS A 16 -16.46 48.29 -42.02
C LYS A 16 -17.03 48.82 -40.69
N GLY A 17 -16.19 49.01 -39.68
CA GLY A 17 -16.53 49.63 -38.40
C GLY A 17 -16.38 51.15 -38.40
N ASP A 18 -16.48 51.78 -37.24
CA ASP A 18 -16.42 53.24 -36.97
C ASP A 18 -15.02 53.86 -37.18
N GLY A 19 -14.25 53.36 -38.15
CA GLY A 19 -12.89 53.80 -38.43
C GLY A 19 -12.82 54.92 -39.46
N ASP A 20 -11.95 55.90 -39.19
CA ASP A 20 -11.66 57.09 -40.03
C ASP A 20 -10.78 56.75 -41.26
N VAL A 21 -11.03 55.62 -41.93
CA VAL A 21 -10.24 55.18 -43.09
C VAL A 21 -11.16 54.87 -44.27
N THR A 22 -11.40 55.88 -45.09
CA THR A 22 -12.17 55.73 -46.34
C THR A 22 -11.25 55.25 -47.47
N LEU A 23 -11.53 54.07 -48.02
CA LEU A 23 -10.81 53.55 -49.18
C LEU A 23 -11.22 54.28 -50.46
N THR A 24 -10.28 54.93 -51.13
CA THR A 24 -10.49 55.67 -52.38
C THR A 24 -10.97 54.79 -53.54
N ASP A 25 -10.66 53.49 -53.49
CA ASP A 25 -10.93 52.54 -54.57
C ASP A 25 -12.26 51.77 -54.40
N GLY A 26 -12.94 51.92 -53.25
CA GLY A 26 -14.16 51.20 -52.89
C GLY A 26 -13.91 49.78 -52.38
N GLU A 27 -14.72 49.33 -51.42
CA GLU A 27 -14.53 48.07 -50.68
C GLU A 27 -14.62 46.81 -51.56
N GLU A 28 -15.43 46.87 -52.62
CA GLU A 28 -15.72 45.73 -53.53
C GLU A 28 -14.51 45.30 -54.39
N ARG A 29 -13.48 46.14 -54.52
CA ARG A 29 -12.26 45.80 -55.28
C ARG A 29 -11.21 45.01 -54.49
N TYR A 30 -11.42 44.85 -53.19
CA TYR A 30 -10.51 44.10 -52.34
C TYR A 30 -10.91 42.63 -52.29
N VAL A 31 -10.21 41.81 -53.10
CA VAL A 31 -10.49 40.38 -53.28
C VAL A 31 -9.37 39.51 -52.70
N CYS A 32 -9.75 38.41 -52.05
CA CYS A 32 -8.81 37.42 -51.55
C CYS A 32 -8.13 36.67 -52.71
N ASP A 33 -6.81 36.54 -52.65
CA ASP A 33 -6.00 35.77 -53.60
C ASP A 33 -5.40 34.51 -52.95
N SER A 34 -5.14 34.58 -51.64
CA SER A 34 -4.73 33.44 -50.82
C SER A 34 -5.48 33.50 -49.49
N PRO A 35 -5.91 32.37 -48.90
CA PRO A 35 -5.71 30.98 -49.34
C PRO A 35 -6.67 30.51 -50.46
N LEU A 36 -6.31 29.44 -51.18
CA LEU A 36 -7.03 28.91 -52.35
C LEU A 36 -8.54 28.69 -52.13
N TYR A 37 -8.96 28.32 -50.91
CA TYR A 37 -10.37 28.10 -50.59
C TYR A 37 -11.20 29.40 -50.45
N LEU A 38 -10.55 30.57 -50.41
CA LEU A 38 -11.15 31.90 -50.37
C LEU A 38 -10.85 32.73 -51.62
N GLN A 39 -10.14 32.16 -52.60
CA GLN A 39 -9.71 32.91 -53.79
C GLN A 39 -10.92 33.45 -54.58
N GLY A 40 -10.88 34.72 -54.96
CA GLY A 40 -11.93 35.38 -55.72
C GLY A 40 -13.10 35.92 -54.87
N LYS A 41 -13.13 35.66 -53.55
CA LYS A 41 -14.15 36.23 -52.67
C LYS A 41 -13.77 37.64 -52.18
N PRO A 42 -14.74 38.57 -52.08
CA PRO A 42 -14.49 39.90 -51.54
C PRO A 42 -14.22 39.83 -50.03
N VAL A 43 -13.20 40.56 -49.56
CA VAL A 43 -12.72 40.52 -48.17
C VAL A 43 -13.84 40.86 -47.17
N GLY A 44 -14.75 41.77 -47.54
CA GLY A 44 -15.88 42.19 -46.69
C GLY A 44 -16.98 41.15 -46.44
N GLN A 45 -16.99 40.05 -47.20
CA GLN A 45 -17.95 38.94 -47.06
C GLN A 45 -17.33 37.67 -46.47
N VAL A 46 -16.02 37.66 -46.22
CA VAL A 46 -15.33 36.51 -45.64
C VAL A 46 -15.43 36.57 -44.12
N HIS A 47 -16.07 35.56 -43.51
CA HIS A 47 -16.09 35.36 -42.07
C HIS A 47 -15.27 34.11 -41.72
N LEU A 48 -14.02 34.29 -41.29
CA LEU A 48 -13.24 33.20 -40.70
C LEU A 48 -13.74 32.96 -39.28
N SER A 49 -13.94 31.70 -38.90
CA SER A 49 -14.34 31.37 -37.54
C SER A 49 -13.20 31.61 -36.56
N VAL A 50 -13.50 32.13 -35.37
CA VAL A 50 -12.51 32.36 -34.30
C VAL A 50 -11.81 31.06 -33.90
N ALA A 51 -12.48 29.91 -34.07
CA ALA A 51 -11.93 28.59 -33.79
C ALA A 51 -10.83 28.15 -34.78
N GLU A 52 -10.97 28.43 -36.07
CA GLU A 52 -9.91 28.20 -37.06
C GLU A 52 -8.75 29.15 -36.86
N CYS A 53 -9.06 30.39 -36.49
CA CYS A 53 -8.07 31.42 -36.29
C CYS A 53 -7.18 31.17 -35.07
N GLN A 54 -7.79 30.69 -34.01
CA GLN A 54 -7.15 30.51 -32.71
C GLN A 54 -6.92 29.04 -32.38
N GLN A 55 -6.89 28.17 -33.40
CA GLN A 55 -6.76 26.72 -33.25
C GLN A 55 -5.55 26.32 -32.42
N VAL A 56 -4.39 26.97 -32.63
CA VAL A 56 -3.16 26.69 -31.88
C VAL A 56 -3.32 26.99 -30.38
N LEU A 57 -3.99 28.10 -30.06
CA LEU A 57 -4.29 28.51 -28.69
C LEU A 57 -5.33 27.60 -28.03
N LEU A 58 -6.36 27.18 -28.76
CA LEU A 58 -7.35 26.22 -28.26
C LEU A 58 -6.73 24.86 -27.96
N VAL A 59 -5.87 24.37 -28.86
CA VAL A 59 -5.15 23.11 -28.66
C VAL A 59 -4.17 23.22 -27.49
N SER A 60 -3.44 24.33 -27.38
CA SER A 60 -2.48 24.51 -26.28
C SER A 60 -3.16 24.61 -24.92
N VAL A 61 -4.27 25.35 -24.82
CA VAL A 61 -5.07 25.47 -23.59
C VAL A 61 -5.69 24.12 -23.23
N SER A 62 -6.28 23.41 -24.20
CA SER A 62 -6.84 22.08 -24.00
C SER A 62 -5.80 21.10 -23.46
N CYS A 63 -4.62 21.07 -24.07
CA CYS A 63 -3.50 20.22 -23.63
C CYS A 63 -3.03 20.60 -22.22
N GLY A 64 -2.90 21.90 -21.93
CA GLY A 64 -2.52 22.40 -20.61
C GLY A 64 -3.51 22.01 -19.52
N VAL A 65 -4.81 22.13 -19.79
CA VAL A 65 -5.88 21.70 -18.86
C VAL A 65 -5.85 20.19 -18.67
N GLY A 66 -5.69 19.42 -19.75
CA GLY A 66 -5.57 17.95 -19.67
C GLY A 66 -4.40 17.50 -18.81
N LEU A 67 -3.22 18.10 -19.00
CA LEU A 67 -2.04 17.83 -18.18
C LEU A 67 -2.25 18.21 -16.72
N PHE A 68 -2.86 19.37 -16.46
CA PHE A 68 -3.14 19.82 -15.10
C PHE A 68 -4.08 18.86 -14.37
N VAL A 69 -5.16 18.43 -15.02
CA VAL A 69 -6.10 17.44 -14.46
C VAL A 69 -5.41 16.10 -14.22
N ALA A 70 -4.59 15.62 -15.16
CA ALA A 70 -3.84 14.39 -15.00
C ALA A 70 -2.88 14.44 -13.80
N ILE A 71 -2.17 15.55 -13.61
CA ILE A 71 -1.28 15.76 -12.45
C ILE A 71 -2.09 15.76 -11.15
N LEU A 72 -3.22 16.46 -11.09
CA LEU A 72 -4.07 16.48 -9.90
C LEU A 72 -4.58 15.09 -9.53
N LEU A 73 -5.06 14.32 -10.52
CA LEU A 73 -5.51 12.95 -10.31
C LEU A 73 -4.37 12.05 -9.83
N PHE A 74 -3.20 12.16 -10.44
CA PHE A 74 -2.02 11.39 -10.03
C PHE A 74 -1.63 11.70 -8.57
N VAL A 75 -1.59 12.98 -8.19
CA VAL A 75 -1.31 13.41 -6.81
C VAL A 75 -2.37 12.88 -5.84
N LEU A 76 -3.65 12.96 -6.19
CA LEU A 76 -4.73 12.46 -5.36
C LEU A 76 -4.63 10.94 -5.15
N LEU A 77 -4.39 10.18 -6.22
CA LEU A 77 -4.22 8.73 -6.15
C LEU A 77 -3.01 8.35 -5.30
N GLN A 78 -1.88 9.05 -5.46
CA GLN A 78 -0.69 8.84 -4.63
C GLN A 78 -0.97 9.12 -3.16
N ARG A 79 -1.67 10.21 -2.84
CA ARG A 79 -2.05 10.55 -1.46
C ARG A 79 -2.95 9.51 -0.83
N LEU A 80 -3.99 9.08 -1.55
CA LEU A 80 -4.92 8.06 -1.08
C LEU A 80 -4.23 6.71 -0.90
N HIS A 81 -3.39 6.30 -1.85
CA HIS A 81 -2.63 5.06 -1.76
C HIS A 81 -1.62 5.10 -0.61
N ALA A 82 -0.86 6.19 -0.48
CA ALA A 82 0.09 6.37 0.63
C ALA A 82 -0.62 6.38 1.98
N PHE A 83 -1.76 7.08 2.09
CA PHE A 83 -2.55 7.11 3.33
C PHE A 83 -3.09 5.71 3.68
N TRP A 84 -3.62 5.00 2.69
CA TRP A 84 -4.11 3.63 2.89
C TRP A 84 -2.98 2.68 3.30
N TYR A 85 -1.83 2.77 2.63
CA TYR A 85 -0.65 1.97 2.95
C TYR A 85 -0.11 2.29 4.35
N LEU A 86 -0.07 3.58 4.74
CA LEU A 86 0.35 3.98 6.07
C LEU A 86 -0.62 3.44 7.14
N LYS A 87 -1.93 3.51 6.90
CA LYS A 87 -2.94 2.95 7.82
C LYS A 87 -2.79 1.43 7.96
N MET A 88 -2.55 0.72 6.86
CA MET A 88 -2.37 -0.74 6.88
C MET A 88 -1.06 -1.14 7.57
N THR A 89 0.03 -0.45 7.28
CA THR A 89 1.31 -0.67 7.98
C THR A 89 1.19 -0.36 9.47
N TRP A 90 0.48 0.71 9.87
CA TRP A 90 0.18 1.00 11.27
C TRP A 90 -0.66 -0.09 11.93
N ALA A 91 -1.71 -0.58 11.25
CA ALA A 91 -2.54 -1.66 11.76
C ALA A 91 -1.73 -2.95 11.94
N TRP A 92 -0.86 -3.28 10.97
CA TRP A 92 0.04 -4.42 11.04
C TRP A 92 1.09 -4.27 12.16
N LEU A 93 1.70 -3.09 12.30
CA LEU A 93 2.64 -2.79 13.38
C LEU A 93 1.95 -2.87 14.75
N LYS A 94 0.72 -2.35 14.89
CA LYS A 94 -0.06 -2.46 16.12
C LYS A 94 -0.41 -3.91 16.44
N ALA A 95 -0.79 -4.71 15.45
CA ALA A 95 -1.03 -6.14 15.63
C ALA A 95 0.25 -6.88 16.05
N LYS A 96 1.39 -6.57 15.43
CA LYS A 96 2.71 -7.14 15.75
C LYS A 96 3.22 -6.69 17.12
N HIS A 97 2.97 -5.44 17.51
CA HIS A 97 3.33 -4.95 18.83
C HIS A 97 2.43 -5.59 19.89
N SER A 98 1.13 -5.71 19.66
CA SER A 98 0.21 -6.42 20.57
C SER A 98 0.55 -7.91 20.71
N SER A 99 1.01 -8.57 19.65
CA SER A 99 1.47 -9.96 19.75
C SER A 99 2.79 -10.08 20.50
N ARG A 100 3.74 -9.14 20.29
CA ARG A 100 4.99 -9.06 21.06
C ARG A 100 4.76 -8.71 22.52
N GLN A 101 3.84 -7.80 22.83
CA GLN A 101 3.44 -7.45 24.19
C GLN A 101 2.82 -8.66 24.88
N ARG A 102 1.91 -9.38 24.20
CA ARG A 102 1.34 -10.64 24.72
C ARG A 102 2.40 -11.71 24.93
N ARG A 103 3.37 -11.85 24.02
CA ARG A 103 4.53 -12.74 24.23
C ARG A 103 5.37 -12.32 25.41
N ARG A 104 5.72 -11.04 25.55
CA ARG A 104 6.49 -10.54 26.71
C ARG A 104 5.74 -10.71 28.03
N LEU A 105 4.43 -10.46 28.07
CA LEU A 105 3.62 -10.70 29.26
C LEU A 105 3.53 -12.21 29.57
N ARG A 106 3.50 -13.07 28.54
CA ARG A 106 3.55 -14.52 28.67
C ARG A 106 4.93 -15.02 29.08
N ASP A 107 6.02 -14.39 28.65
CA ASP A 107 7.38 -14.68 29.09
C ASP A 107 7.62 -14.20 30.52
N ASP A 108 6.98 -13.11 30.96
CA ASP A 108 7.07 -12.56 32.32
C ASP A 108 6.26 -13.43 33.31
N VAL A 109 5.02 -13.78 32.96
CA VAL A 109 4.17 -14.71 33.75
C VAL A 109 4.66 -16.16 33.64
N GLY A 110 5.28 -16.52 32.52
CA GLY A 110 5.86 -17.85 32.27
C GLY A 110 7.25 -18.02 32.89
N SER A 111 8.04 -16.96 33.02
CA SER A 111 9.37 -17.02 33.68
C SER A 111 9.27 -17.28 35.17
N GLU A 112 8.21 -16.83 35.84
CA GLU A 112 7.99 -17.19 37.25
C GLU A 112 7.57 -18.66 37.43
N ALA A 113 7.16 -19.34 36.35
CA ALA A 113 6.75 -20.76 36.35
C ALA A 113 7.59 -21.64 35.43
N LEU A 114 8.79 -21.19 35.01
CA LEU A 114 9.81 -22.10 34.47
C LEU A 114 10.36 -22.92 35.63
N LEU A 115 9.55 -23.86 36.11
CA LEU A 115 10.05 -25.08 36.73
C LEU A 115 11.09 -25.63 35.75
N SER A 116 12.35 -25.61 36.15
CA SER A 116 13.45 -26.11 35.35
C SER A 116 13.30 -27.62 35.22
N PHE A 117 12.58 -28.06 34.19
CA PHE A 117 12.47 -29.48 33.86
C PHE A 117 13.75 -29.94 33.18
N ASP A 118 14.25 -31.11 33.58
CA ASP A 118 15.45 -31.73 33.00
C ASP A 118 15.12 -32.46 31.69
N ALA A 119 13.87 -32.93 31.54
CA ALA A 119 13.39 -33.59 30.32
C ALA A 119 11.87 -33.47 30.14
N PHE A 120 11.44 -33.45 28.87
CA PHE A 120 10.03 -33.56 28.48
C PHE A 120 9.71 -34.98 28.01
N VAL A 121 8.64 -35.58 28.55
CA VAL A 121 8.21 -36.94 28.21
C VAL A 121 7.01 -36.90 27.25
N SER A 122 7.26 -37.27 26.00
CA SER A 122 6.20 -37.45 24.99
C SER A 122 5.77 -38.92 24.92
N TYR A 123 4.58 -39.25 25.42
CA TYR A 123 4.03 -40.61 25.44
C TYR A 123 2.61 -40.68 24.87
N SER A 124 2.18 -41.89 24.46
CA SER A 124 0.82 -42.14 23.98
C SER A 124 -0.13 -42.46 25.14
N GLU A 125 -1.42 -42.13 25.03
CA GLU A 125 -2.40 -42.41 26.11
C GLU A 125 -2.47 -43.89 26.50
N ARG A 126 -2.11 -44.80 25.59
CA ARG A 126 -2.07 -46.25 25.88
C ARG A 126 -0.97 -46.62 26.86
N ASP A 127 0.10 -45.84 26.90
CA ASP A 127 1.28 -46.05 27.74
C ASP A 127 1.23 -45.19 29.02
N ALA A 128 0.17 -44.40 29.21
CA ALA A 128 0.02 -43.48 30.35
C ALA A 128 0.17 -44.19 31.70
N THR A 129 -0.44 -45.37 31.84
CA THR A 129 -0.35 -46.17 33.07
C THR A 129 1.08 -46.59 33.39
N TRP A 130 1.88 -46.91 32.37
CA TRP A 130 3.28 -47.30 32.58
C TRP A 130 4.15 -46.07 32.91
N VAL A 131 3.93 -44.96 32.21
CA VAL A 131 4.67 -43.71 32.45
C VAL A 131 4.43 -43.17 33.86
N GLU A 132 3.16 -43.06 34.27
CA GLU A 132 2.79 -42.48 35.57
C GLU A 132 3.21 -43.36 36.77
N ASN A 133 3.18 -44.69 36.63
CA ASN A 133 3.44 -45.61 37.76
C ASN A 133 4.86 -46.18 37.80
N PHE A 134 5.62 -46.11 36.72
CA PHE A 134 6.98 -46.67 36.66
C PHE A 134 8.01 -45.63 36.25
N LEU A 135 7.84 -44.98 35.08
CA LEU A 135 8.86 -44.06 34.57
C LEU A 135 9.04 -42.83 35.46
N VAL A 136 7.94 -42.23 35.93
CA VAL A 136 7.98 -41.02 36.76
C VAL A 136 8.62 -41.30 38.12
N PRO A 137 8.18 -42.30 38.91
CA PRO A 137 8.80 -42.60 40.20
C PRO A 137 10.29 -42.95 40.10
N GLU A 138 10.71 -43.71 39.09
CA GLU A 138 12.12 -44.11 38.93
C GLU A 138 13.06 -42.93 38.63
N LEU A 139 12.55 -41.87 37.98
CA LEU A 139 13.35 -40.72 37.55
C LEU A 139 13.22 -39.51 38.47
N GLU A 140 12.05 -39.27 39.07
CA GLU A 140 11.80 -38.19 40.04
C GLU A 140 12.19 -38.60 41.47
N GLU A 141 12.14 -39.89 41.83
CA GLU A 141 12.41 -40.40 43.18
C GLU A 141 13.38 -41.61 43.14
N PRO A 142 14.65 -41.42 42.69
CA PRO A 142 15.62 -42.52 42.63
C PRO A 142 15.83 -43.10 44.03
N SER A 143 15.44 -44.37 44.22
CA SER A 143 15.56 -45.04 45.52
C SER A 143 17.03 -45.25 45.89
N GLU A 144 17.40 -44.99 47.15
CA GLU A 144 18.76 -45.12 47.70
C GLU A 144 19.31 -46.57 47.71
N THR A 145 18.65 -47.52 47.03
CA THR A 145 18.89 -48.96 47.22
C THR A 145 19.89 -49.56 46.22
N ASP A 146 20.20 -48.87 45.13
CA ASP A 146 21.09 -49.37 44.07
C ASP A 146 22.46 -48.65 44.05
N GLU A 147 23.14 -48.60 45.20
CA GLU A 147 24.49 -48.01 45.32
C GLU A 147 25.61 -48.86 44.67
N GLU A 148 25.34 -50.06 44.14
CA GLU A 148 26.41 -50.96 43.69
C GLU A 148 26.64 -51.04 42.16
N SER A 149 25.88 -50.36 41.29
CA SER A 149 26.14 -50.51 39.83
C SER A 149 25.86 -49.35 38.89
N VAL A 150 25.46 -48.15 39.35
CA VAL A 150 25.11 -47.06 38.41
C VAL A 150 25.99 -45.82 38.63
N ASP A 151 26.51 -45.30 37.52
CA ASP A 151 27.35 -44.11 37.38
C ASP A 151 26.94 -42.98 38.37
N PRO A 152 27.85 -42.41 39.19
CA PRO A 152 27.55 -41.41 40.24
C PRO A 152 26.96 -40.08 39.72
N ARG A 153 26.66 -40.00 38.41
CA ARG A 153 25.96 -38.91 37.74
C ARG A 153 24.43 -39.07 37.68
N THR A 154 23.90 -40.24 38.03
CA THR A 154 22.44 -40.55 37.97
C THR A 154 21.69 -40.40 39.30
N SER A 155 22.39 -40.10 40.39
CA SER A 155 21.83 -40.01 41.75
C SER A 155 21.06 -38.70 42.05
N ARG A 156 20.62 -37.97 41.03
CA ARG A 156 19.85 -36.73 41.20
C ARG A 156 18.43 -36.94 40.69
N PRO A 157 17.40 -36.61 41.49
CA PRO A 157 16.02 -36.50 41.01
C PRO A 157 15.97 -35.64 39.73
N LEU A 158 15.46 -36.21 38.64
CA LEU A 158 15.18 -35.47 37.41
C LEU A 158 13.77 -34.92 37.47
N ILE A 159 13.59 -33.63 37.20
CA ILE A 159 12.26 -33.03 37.16
C ILE A 159 11.68 -33.22 35.76
N LEU A 160 10.59 -33.98 35.61
CA LEU A 160 10.01 -34.30 34.30
C LEU A 160 8.83 -33.40 33.96
N CYS A 161 8.74 -32.94 32.71
CA CYS A 161 7.57 -32.25 32.19
C CYS A 161 6.64 -33.25 31.48
N LEU A 162 5.39 -33.37 31.95
CA LEU A 162 4.37 -34.23 31.36
C LEU A 162 3.20 -33.40 30.82
N HIS A 163 2.79 -33.69 29.58
CA HIS A 163 1.71 -32.97 28.89
C HIS A 163 0.35 -33.03 29.61
N LYS A 164 0.11 -34.04 30.43
CA LYS A 164 -1.15 -34.24 31.18
C LYS A 164 -1.18 -33.53 32.54
N ARG A 165 0.00 -33.26 33.14
CA ARG A 165 0.17 -32.62 34.46
C ARG A 165 0.45 -31.13 34.32
N ASP A 166 1.35 -30.78 33.40
CA ASP A 166 2.06 -29.50 33.41
C ASP A 166 1.63 -28.53 32.29
N PHE A 167 0.68 -28.91 31.42
CA PHE A 167 0.18 -28.03 30.36
C PHE A 167 -0.82 -27.00 30.89
N LEU A 168 -0.65 -25.75 30.47
CA LEU A 168 -1.50 -24.64 30.89
C LEU A 168 -2.84 -24.66 30.12
N PRO A 169 -3.99 -24.77 30.83
CA PRO A 169 -5.30 -24.78 30.19
C PRO A 169 -5.58 -23.42 29.54
N GLY A 170 -6.09 -23.44 28.30
CA GLY A 170 -6.39 -22.23 27.52
C GLY A 170 -5.26 -21.75 26.60
N GLN A 171 -4.11 -22.42 26.58
CA GLN A 171 -3.06 -22.20 25.57
C GLN A 171 -3.14 -23.24 24.44
N TRP A 172 -2.61 -22.90 23.26
CA TRP A 172 -2.54 -23.85 22.13
C TRP A 172 -1.61 -25.01 22.47
N ILE A 173 -1.91 -26.21 21.96
CA ILE A 173 -1.09 -27.40 22.24
C ILE A 173 0.37 -27.25 21.77
N VAL A 174 0.58 -26.60 20.61
CA VAL A 174 1.92 -26.31 20.08
C VAL A 174 2.67 -25.33 20.99
N ASP A 175 1.96 -24.36 21.57
CA ASP A 175 2.53 -23.38 22.49
C ASP A 175 2.98 -24.00 23.81
N ASN A 176 2.26 -25.01 24.31
CA ASN A 176 2.63 -25.78 25.51
C ASN A 176 3.83 -26.72 25.28
N ILE A 177 3.91 -27.34 24.09
CA ILE A 177 5.07 -28.17 23.73
C ILE A 177 6.33 -27.31 23.63
N MET A 178 6.23 -26.13 23.00
CA MET A 178 7.36 -25.21 22.87
C MET A 178 7.82 -24.60 24.19
N SER A 179 7.00 -24.59 25.24
CA SER A 179 7.43 -24.17 26.58
C SER A 179 8.05 -25.29 27.41
N ALA A 180 7.88 -26.54 27.01
CA ALA A 180 8.41 -27.72 27.69
C ALA A 180 9.75 -28.22 27.10
N ILE A 181 10.18 -27.64 25.96
CA ILE A 181 11.46 -27.91 25.27
C ILE A 181 12.35 -26.68 25.42
#